data_AF-A0A1R4LSJ4-F1
#
_entry.id   AF-A0A1R4LSJ4-F1
#
_cell.length_a   1.000
_cell.length_b   1.000
_cell.length_c   1.000
_cell.angle_alpha   90.00
_cell.angle_beta   90.00
_cell.angle_gamma   90.00
#
_symmetry.space_group_name_H-M   'P 1'
#
loop_
_entity.id
_entity.type
_entity.pdbx_description
1 polymer ?
#
loop_
_entity_poly.entity_id
_entity_poly.type
_entity_poly.pdbx_seq_one_letter_code
_entity_poly.pdbx_strand_id
1 'polypeptide(L)'
;MSTKTLDYAKMHKKFLNENLCKMANENTGLHSAKRNKKDEFYTQLTDIERELRHYRNQFQGKTVYCNCDDPYISAFFEYFAKNFEYLGLKKLITTCYKSQRVDLFSQGDSEAAIKLEYTGGAKDNLPTPDDIGVTQLQGDGDFRSEECIKILEEADIVVTNPPFSLFGEYVSQLAAYNKKFIIIGHQNAITYKDVFPLIRDNRMWLGYGFKRNMAHFVAPHYEDTASDNDHKEGMIRVSGVVWYTSLDHNKRHEEMILVKRYSGNELEYPYYDNFNAIEVSRTQNIPMDYEGAMGVPITFLTKYNPEQFDILGCSYSYGEPIGYHKEGCGYGASVDGKQIYKRLFIRNKNPIK
;
A
#
# COMPACT_ATOMS: atom_id res chain seq x y z
N MET A 1 -57.39 -39.65 -3.95
CA MET A 1 -56.00 -39.42 -3.52
C MET A 1 -55.28 -38.57 -4.57
N SER A 2 -55.23 -37.24 -4.45
CA SER A 2 -54.18 -36.38 -5.09
C SER A 2 -54.39 -34.89 -4.79
N THR A 3 -54.75 -34.52 -3.56
CA THR A 3 -54.90 -33.11 -3.15
C THR A 3 -54.03 -32.74 -1.94
N LYS A 4 -53.20 -33.68 -1.45
CA LYS A 4 -52.20 -33.43 -0.40
C LYS A 4 -50.75 -33.39 -0.90
N THR A 5 -50.50 -33.64 -2.18
CA THR A 5 -49.14 -33.67 -2.76
C THR A 5 -48.74 -32.34 -3.42
N LEU A 6 -49.70 -31.44 -3.70
CA LEU A 6 -49.42 -30.15 -4.33
C LEU A 6 -49.02 -29.04 -3.34
N ASP A 7 -49.31 -29.19 -2.05
CA ASP A 7 -48.95 -28.21 -1.02
C ASP A 7 -47.54 -28.39 -0.46
N TYR A 8 -47.00 -29.61 -0.46
CA TYR A 8 -45.62 -29.86 0.00
C TYR A 8 -44.56 -29.26 -0.94
N ALA A 9 -44.81 -29.26 -2.25
CA ALA A 9 -43.89 -28.67 -3.23
C ALA A 9 -43.87 -27.13 -3.21
N LYS A 10 -44.99 -26.48 -2.84
CA LYS A 10 -45.06 -25.01 -2.65
C LYS A 10 -44.47 -24.56 -1.32
N MET A 11 -44.64 -25.34 -0.24
CA MET A 11 -44.00 -25.06 1.04
C MET A 11 -42.47 -25.21 0.99
N HIS A 12 -41.96 -26.25 0.30
CA HIS A 12 -40.50 -26.45 0.17
C HIS A 12 -39.80 -25.36 -0.65
N LYS A 13 -40.45 -24.84 -1.71
CA LYS A 13 -39.89 -23.74 -2.52
C LYS A 13 -39.89 -22.39 -1.78
N LYS A 14 -40.84 -22.17 -0.86
CA LYS A 14 -40.88 -20.98 0.00
C LYS A 14 -39.85 -21.05 1.14
N PHE A 15 -39.68 -22.23 1.76
CA PHE A 15 -38.64 -22.47 2.79
C PHE A 15 -37.21 -22.42 2.24
N LEU A 16 -36.98 -22.84 0.98
CA LEU A 16 -35.67 -22.72 0.32
C LEU A 16 -35.37 -21.28 -0.10
N ASN A 17 -36.34 -20.52 -0.61
CA ASN A 17 -36.12 -19.11 -0.99
C ASN A 17 -35.97 -18.16 0.21
N GLU A 18 -36.68 -18.39 1.33
CA GLU A 18 -36.51 -17.55 2.53
C GLU A 18 -35.19 -17.82 3.27
N ASN A 19 -34.61 -19.01 3.16
CA ASN A 19 -33.28 -19.32 3.72
C ASN A 19 -32.12 -18.99 2.77
N LEU A 20 -32.30 -19.05 1.44
CA LEU A 20 -31.30 -18.58 0.48
C LEU A 20 -31.16 -17.04 0.49
N CYS A 21 -32.22 -16.32 0.84
CA CYS A 21 -32.17 -14.86 0.97
C CYS A 21 -31.71 -14.38 2.37
N LYS A 22 -31.58 -15.29 3.35
CA LYS A 22 -30.99 -15.02 4.68
C LYS A 22 -29.53 -15.48 4.83
N MET A 23 -29.00 -16.29 3.93
CA MET A 23 -27.59 -16.72 3.90
C MET A 23 -26.70 -15.91 2.93
N ALA A 24 -27.09 -14.67 2.62
CA ALA A 24 -26.28 -13.77 1.77
C ALA A 24 -26.01 -12.40 2.42
N ASN A 25 -26.17 -12.28 3.74
CA ASN A 25 -25.87 -11.01 4.42
C ASN A 25 -25.35 -11.18 5.86
N GLU A 26 -24.60 -12.24 6.13
CA GLU A 26 -23.74 -12.30 7.31
C GLU A 26 -22.41 -11.61 7.03
N ASN A 27 -22.49 -10.29 6.78
CA ASN A 27 -21.36 -9.36 6.90
C ASN A 27 -21.04 -9.05 8.37
N THR A 28 -21.25 -10.01 9.28
CA THR A 28 -20.95 -9.89 10.71
C THR A 28 -19.45 -9.96 11.00
N GLY A 29 -18.63 -10.42 10.04
CA GLY A 29 -17.16 -10.32 10.08
C GLY A 29 -16.59 -8.98 9.59
N LEU A 30 -17.37 -8.16 8.87
CA LEU A 30 -16.92 -6.89 8.30
C LEU A 30 -17.22 -5.68 9.20
N HIS A 31 -18.17 -5.81 10.13
CA HIS A 31 -18.44 -4.77 11.15
C HIS A 31 -17.63 -4.95 12.44
N SER A 32 -17.06 -6.12 12.71
CA SER A 32 -16.13 -6.34 13.84
C SER A 32 -14.72 -5.79 13.55
N ALA A 33 -14.37 -5.58 12.27
CA ALA A 33 -13.13 -4.92 11.85
C ALA A 33 -13.11 -3.41 12.17
N LYS A 34 -14.25 -2.78 12.47
CA LYS A 34 -14.31 -1.37 12.89
C LYS A 34 -13.92 -1.13 14.36
N ARG A 35 -13.70 -2.18 15.17
CA ARG A 35 -13.43 -2.05 16.62
C ARG A 35 -12.09 -2.61 17.10
N ASN A 36 -11.29 -3.19 16.22
CA ASN A 36 -9.99 -3.71 16.60
C ASN A 36 -8.89 -2.74 16.16
N LYS A 37 -8.33 -2.00 17.11
CA LYS A 37 -7.02 -1.34 17.03
C LYS A 37 -5.93 -2.41 16.86
N LYS A 38 -5.89 -3.08 15.72
CA LYS A 38 -4.94 -4.16 15.36
C LYS A 38 -3.97 -3.73 14.25
N ASP A 39 -3.91 -2.45 13.93
CA ASP A 39 -3.08 -1.91 12.85
C ASP A 39 -1.69 -1.42 13.32
N GLU A 40 -1.33 -1.62 14.60
CA GLU A 40 0.00 -1.30 15.14
C GLU A 40 1.02 -2.37 14.76
N PHE A 41 1.56 -2.22 13.57
CA PHE A 41 2.56 -3.09 12.99
C PHE A 41 3.93 -2.39 13.01
N TYR A 42 4.81 -2.74 13.96
CA TYR A 42 6.13 -2.11 14.09
C TYR A 42 7.10 -2.57 13.01
N THR A 43 7.59 -1.63 12.21
CA THR A 43 8.55 -1.90 11.13
C THR A 43 9.94 -2.15 11.70
N GLN A 44 10.67 -3.13 11.15
CA GLN A 44 12.03 -3.42 11.59
C GLN A 44 13.05 -2.44 10.99
N LEU A 45 14.03 -2.01 11.80
CA LEU A 45 15.14 -1.17 11.34
C LEU A 45 15.85 -1.73 10.11
N THR A 46 16.07 -3.06 10.05
CA THR A 46 16.74 -3.69 8.90
C THR A 46 15.96 -3.61 7.59
N ASP A 47 14.63 -3.54 7.64
CA ASP A 47 13.80 -3.36 6.45
C ASP A 47 13.81 -1.89 6.00
N ILE A 48 13.82 -0.95 6.97
CA ILE A 48 14.00 0.48 6.72
C ILE A 48 15.36 0.74 6.06
N GLU A 49 16.45 0.22 6.62
CA GLU A 49 17.80 0.37 6.06
C GLU A 49 17.91 -0.17 4.63
N ARG A 50 17.26 -1.32 4.36
CA ARG A 50 17.27 -1.96 3.04
C ARG A 50 16.58 -1.11 1.98
N GLU A 51 15.46 -0.47 2.33
CA GLU A 51 14.74 0.42 1.42
C GLU A 51 15.46 1.78 1.31
N LEU A 52 15.72 2.45 2.43
CA LEU A 52 16.18 3.84 2.47
C LEU A 52 17.58 4.06 1.90
N ARG A 53 18.43 3.02 1.85
CA ARG A 53 19.76 3.11 1.20
C ARG A 53 19.69 3.56 -0.27
N HIS A 54 18.55 3.37 -0.93
CA HIS A 54 18.35 3.71 -2.33
C HIS A 54 18.01 5.19 -2.57
N TYR A 55 17.76 5.96 -1.51
CA TYR A 55 17.32 7.35 -1.59
C TYR A 55 18.26 8.35 -0.89
N ARG A 56 19.40 7.88 -0.35
CA ARG A 56 20.34 8.67 0.49
C ARG A 56 20.61 10.08 -0.03
N ASN A 57 20.97 10.21 -1.32
CA ASN A 57 21.32 11.49 -1.93
C ASN A 57 20.16 12.49 -2.00
N GLN A 58 18.92 12.04 -1.83
CA GLN A 58 17.72 12.88 -1.89
C GLN A 58 17.35 13.46 -0.52
N PHE A 59 18.01 13.03 0.56
CA PHE A 59 17.78 13.52 1.93
C PHE A 59 18.65 14.73 2.32
N GLN A 60 19.69 15.05 1.56
CA GLN A 60 20.60 16.14 1.88
C GLN A 60 19.85 17.48 2.03
N GLY A 61 20.03 18.14 3.17
CA GLY A 61 19.42 19.42 3.52
C GLY A 61 17.91 19.37 3.74
N LYS A 62 17.32 18.18 3.86
CA LYS A 62 15.87 18.00 3.98
C LYS A 62 15.39 17.94 5.42
N THR A 63 14.18 18.43 5.64
CA THR A 63 13.38 18.13 6.83
C THR A 63 12.58 16.86 6.60
N VAL A 64 12.82 15.82 7.40
CA VAL A 64 12.10 14.54 7.35
C VAL A 64 11.06 14.49 8.45
N TYR A 65 9.85 14.04 8.11
CA TYR A 65 8.76 13.83 9.05
C TYR A 65 8.35 12.37 9.11
N CYS A 66 8.47 11.75 10.29
CA CYS A 66 8.00 10.41 10.55
C CYS A 66 6.79 10.49 11.50
N ASN A 67 5.59 10.53 10.94
CA ASN A 67 4.33 10.61 11.69
C ASN A 67 3.64 9.26 11.75
N CYS A 68 2.70 9.04 12.68
CA CYS A 68 1.96 7.77 12.81
C CYS A 68 2.81 6.56 13.28
N ASP A 69 3.90 6.81 14.00
CA ASP A 69 4.69 5.76 14.67
C ASP A 69 4.73 6.03 16.18
N ASP A 70 4.90 4.99 16.99
CA ASP A 70 5.02 5.12 18.45
C ASP A 70 6.39 5.78 18.79
N PRO A 71 6.42 6.90 19.54
CA PRO A 71 7.60 7.73 19.75
C PRO A 71 8.61 7.07 20.69
N TYR A 72 8.21 6.05 21.44
CA TYR A 72 9.09 5.36 22.38
C TYR A 72 9.94 4.29 21.69
N ILE A 73 9.54 3.82 20.50
CA ILE A 73 10.09 2.62 19.83
C ILE A 73 10.18 2.76 18.29
N SER A 74 9.95 3.95 17.71
CA SER A 74 9.95 4.13 16.25
C SER A 74 11.30 3.79 15.62
N ALA A 75 11.34 2.70 14.84
CA ALA A 75 12.51 2.33 14.05
C ALA A 75 12.85 3.38 12.97
N PHE A 76 11.87 4.18 12.54
CA PHE A 76 12.11 5.30 11.64
C PHE A 76 12.88 6.42 12.34
N PHE A 77 12.45 6.82 13.55
CA PHE A 77 13.20 7.79 14.34
C PHE A 77 14.62 7.30 14.60
N GLU A 78 14.76 6.05 15.08
CA GLU A 78 16.07 5.45 15.35
C GLU A 78 16.98 5.51 14.12
N TYR A 79 16.47 5.12 12.94
CA TYR A 79 17.22 5.18 11.68
C TYR A 79 17.70 6.60 11.38
N PHE A 80 16.79 7.57 11.32
CA PHE A 80 17.15 8.92 10.90
C PHE A 80 17.99 9.66 11.94
N ALA A 81 17.75 9.42 13.23
CA ALA A 81 18.52 10.01 14.32
C ALA A 81 19.98 9.54 14.28
N LYS A 82 20.23 8.22 14.16
CA LYS A 82 21.57 7.64 14.06
C LYS A 82 22.31 8.00 12.77
N ASN A 83 21.56 8.26 11.70
CA ASN A 83 22.12 8.58 10.38
C ASN A 83 22.00 10.08 10.04
N PHE A 84 21.66 10.95 11.00
CA PHE A 84 21.29 12.34 10.73
C PHE A 84 22.37 13.10 9.96
N GLU A 85 23.60 13.09 10.50
CA GLU A 85 24.76 13.76 9.89
C GLU A 85 25.20 13.06 8.60
N TYR A 86 25.13 11.73 8.56
CA TYR A 86 25.48 10.93 7.37
C TYR A 86 24.56 11.22 6.17
N LEU A 87 23.27 11.41 6.43
CA LEU A 87 22.26 11.78 5.43
C LEU A 87 22.25 13.28 5.15
N GLY A 88 22.97 14.07 5.94
CA GLY A 88 23.02 15.53 5.86
C GLY A 88 21.65 16.17 6.07
N LEU A 89 20.83 15.64 6.99
CA LEU A 89 19.50 16.17 7.27
C LEU A 89 19.57 17.59 7.85
N LYS A 90 18.52 18.37 7.58
CA LYS A 90 18.34 19.68 8.22
C LYS A 90 17.60 19.56 9.54
N LYS A 91 16.57 18.71 9.58
CA LYS A 91 15.70 18.49 10.75
C LYS A 91 14.99 17.15 10.62
N LEU A 92 14.80 16.49 11.76
CA LEU A 92 13.96 15.31 11.90
C LEU A 92 12.81 15.66 12.83
N ILE A 93 11.57 15.40 12.39
CA ILE A 93 10.36 15.61 13.18
C ILE A 93 9.63 14.28 13.30
N THR A 94 9.12 13.98 14.49
CA THR A 94 8.16 12.88 14.68
C THR A 94 6.99 13.34 15.52
N THR A 95 5.82 12.75 15.28
CA THR A 95 4.63 12.97 16.12
C THR A 95 4.05 11.63 16.50
N CYS A 96 3.70 11.48 17.77
CA CYS A 96 3.01 10.31 18.23
C CYS A 96 1.51 10.49 18.32
N TYR A 97 0.79 9.40 18.11
CA TYR A 97 -0.59 9.31 18.55
C TYR A 97 -0.63 8.93 20.04
N LYS A 98 -1.65 9.39 20.78
CA LYS A 98 -1.86 9.01 22.19
C LYS A 98 -1.94 7.48 22.33
N SER A 99 -0.94 6.87 22.97
CA SER A 99 -0.99 5.46 23.39
C SER A 99 -1.89 5.34 24.63
N GLN A 100 -2.84 4.41 24.61
CA GLN A 100 -3.73 4.10 25.75
C GLN A 100 -3.23 2.89 26.57
N ARG A 101 -1.91 2.63 26.65
CA ARG A 101 -1.41 1.49 27.46
C ARG A 101 -0.33 1.82 28.49
N VAL A 102 -0.77 1.54 29.72
CA VAL A 102 -0.15 1.35 31.03
C VAL A 102 1.18 0.58 30.99
N ASP A 103 2.18 1.20 31.64
CA ASP A 103 3.38 0.69 32.33
C ASP A 103 4.39 -0.24 31.64
N LEU A 104 5.65 0.20 31.68
CA LEU A 104 6.70 -0.57 32.40
C LEU A 104 7.89 0.29 32.89
N PHE A 105 8.02 1.57 32.46
CA PHE A 105 9.06 2.47 32.99
C PHE A 105 8.67 3.94 33.24
N SER A 106 7.38 4.29 33.18
CA SER A 106 6.92 5.65 33.49
C SER A 106 5.70 5.59 34.41
N GLN A 107 5.89 5.92 35.69
CA GLN A 107 4.77 6.34 36.54
C GLN A 107 4.26 7.69 36.02
N GLY A 108 3.26 7.65 35.14
CA GLY A 108 2.59 8.85 34.68
C GLY A 108 1.71 8.60 33.47
N ASP A 109 0.40 8.66 33.67
CA ASP A 109 -0.59 8.82 32.61
C ASP A 109 -0.29 10.12 31.82
N SER A 110 0.46 10.01 30.72
CA SER A 110 0.54 11.13 29.78
C SER A 110 -0.57 10.99 28.75
N GLU A 111 -1.64 11.75 28.97
CA GLU A 111 -2.83 11.81 28.12
C GLU A 111 -2.61 12.52 26.77
N ALA A 112 -1.40 13.01 26.47
CA ALA A 112 -1.15 13.97 25.39
C ALA A 112 -0.23 13.40 24.31
N ALA A 113 -0.56 13.67 23.05
CA ALA A 113 0.35 13.45 21.94
C ALA A 113 1.56 14.40 22.04
N ILE A 114 2.71 13.97 21.55
CA ILE A 114 3.96 14.73 21.59
C ILE A 114 4.59 14.80 20.20
N LYS A 115 5.31 15.90 19.97
CA LYS A 115 6.19 16.13 18.85
C LYS A 115 7.63 16.08 19.33
N LEU A 116 8.45 15.28 18.67
CA LEU A 116 9.90 15.28 18.84
C LEU A 116 10.56 16.02 17.68
N GLU A 117 11.54 16.86 17.97
CA GLU A 117 12.36 17.55 16.97
C GLU A 117 13.84 17.33 17.26
N TYR A 118 14.59 16.91 16.25
CA TYR A 118 16.04 16.78 16.30
C TYR A 118 16.69 17.54 15.15
N THR A 119 17.73 18.32 15.46
CA THR A 119 18.40 19.22 14.49
C THR A 119 19.88 18.90 14.29
N GLY A 120 20.35 17.76 14.79
CA GLY A 120 21.75 17.33 14.67
C GLY A 120 22.62 17.81 15.83
N GLY A 121 23.93 17.55 15.72
CA GLY A 121 24.93 18.01 16.68
C GLY A 121 25.14 17.14 17.92
N ALA A 122 24.49 15.98 18.02
CA ALA A 122 24.72 15.05 19.12
C ALA A 122 26.14 14.47 19.08
N LYS A 123 26.74 14.28 20.26
CA LYS A 123 28.07 13.68 20.39
C LYS A 123 28.07 12.25 19.82
N ASP A 124 29.10 11.92 19.04
CA ASP A 124 29.28 10.60 18.42
C ASP A 124 28.09 10.14 17.54
N ASN A 125 27.24 11.07 17.07
CA ASN A 125 25.99 10.80 16.33
C ASN A 125 24.96 9.96 17.11
N LEU A 126 25.03 10.00 18.45
CA LEU A 126 24.11 9.29 19.33
C LEU A 126 23.30 10.31 20.14
N PRO A 127 22.12 10.74 19.66
CA PRO A 127 21.30 11.69 20.38
C PRO A 127 20.83 11.13 21.72
N THR A 128 20.94 11.95 22.73
CA THR A 128 20.37 11.75 24.07
C THR A 128 19.04 12.50 24.18
N PRO A 129 18.24 12.25 25.24
CA PRO A 129 17.00 13.00 25.44
C PRO A 129 17.19 14.53 25.48
N ASP A 130 18.35 15.01 25.95
CA ASP A 130 18.67 16.45 26.02
C ASP A 130 18.90 17.07 24.63
N ASP A 131 19.26 16.25 23.64
CA ASP A 131 19.45 16.68 22.25
C ASP A 131 18.11 16.77 21.48
N ILE A 132 17.03 16.23 22.05
CA ILE A 132 15.72 16.09 21.40
C ILE A 132 14.74 17.11 21.99
N GLY A 133 14.26 18.03 21.16
CA GLY A 133 13.20 18.95 21.54
C GLY A 133 11.86 18.21 21.67
N VAL A 134 11.21 18.31 22.83
CA VAL A 134 9.89 17.71 23.08
C VAL A 134 8.85 18.82 23.21
N THR A 135 7.78 18.74 22.42
CA THR A 135 6.62 19.65 22.51
C THR A 135 5.34 18.85 22.66
N GLN A 136 4.49 19.19 23.64
CA GLN A 136 3.16 18.61 23.75
C GLN A 136 2.24 19.17 22.66
N LEU A 137 1.55 18.27 21.98
CA LEU A 137 0.51 18.60 21.01
C LEU A 137 -0.80 18.91 21.75
N GLN A 138 -1.64 19.75 21.14
CA GLN A 138 -2.94 20.12 21.71
C GLN A 138 -4.01 19.06 21.43
N GLY A 139 -3.88 18.35 20.31
CA GLY A 139 -4.74 17.26 19.89
C GLY A 139 -4.17 15.87 20.21
N ASP A 140 -4.70 14.87 19.52
CA ASP A 140 -4.39 13.45 19.72
C ASP A 140 -3.26 12.93 18.81
N GLY A 141 -2.69 13.78 17.96
CA GLY A 141 -1.65 13.42 16.99
C GLY A 141 -2.20 12.80 15.69
N ASP A 142 -3.50 12.90 15.43
CA ASP A 142 -4.08 12.52 14.15
C ASP A 142 -3.46 13.36 13.01
N PHE A 143 -3.04 12.71 11.92
CA PHE A 143 -2.43 13.36 10.75
C PHE A 143 -3.34 14.41 10.09
N ARG A 144 -4.64 14.39 10.41
CA ARG A 144 -5.66 15.34 9.92
C ARG A 144 -5.78 16.58 10.80
N SER A 145 -5.19 16.59 11.99
CA SER A 145 -5.21 17.74 12.89
C SER A 145 -4.46 18.93 12.30
N GLU A 146 -4.88 20.15 12.62
CA GLU A 146 -4.25 21.38 12.11
C GLU A 146 -2.76 21.48 12.51
N GLU A 147 -2.41 21.00 13.69
CA GLU A 147 -1.02 20.98 14.16
C GLU A 147 -0.15 19.98 13.38
N CYS A 148 -0.65 18.77 13.09
CA CYS A 148 0.06 17.80 12.26
C CYS A 148 0.14 18.26 10.80
N ILE A 149 -0.86 18.99 10.30
CA ILE A 149 -0.82 19.61 8.98
C ILE A 149 0.26 20.69 8.92
N LYS A 150 0.40 21.55 9.93
CA LYS A 150 1.49 22.55 9.97
C LYS A 150 2.88 21.89 9.96
N ILE A 151 3.03 20.77 10.66
CA ILE A 151 4.27 19.97 10.62
C ILE A 151 4.48 19.35 9.24
N LEU A 152 3.43 18.82 8.62
CA LEU A 152 3.47 18.30 7.27
C LEU A 152 3.90 19.39 6.27
N GLU A 153 3.37 20.61 6.39
CA GLU A 153 3.73 21.77 5.58
C GLU A 153 5.21 22.13 5.70
N GLU A 154 5.79 22.07 6.90
CA GLU A 154 7.22 22.29 7.15
C GLU A 154 8.11 21.18 6.53
N ALA A 155 7.63 19.93 6.52
CA ALA A 155 8.41 18.79 6.06
C ALA A 155 8.65 18.79 4.55
N ASP A 156 9.85 18.38 4.14
CA ASP A 156 10.18 18.13 2.73
C ASP A 156 9.77 16.71 2.31
N ILE A 157 10.07 15.73 3.17
CA ILE A 157 9.85 14.30 2.89
C ILE A 157 9.17 13.64 4.09
N VAL A 158 8.13 12.86 3.81
CA VAL A 158 7.44 12.04 4.81
C VAL A 158 7.88 10.58 4.70
N VAL A 159 8.31 9.97 5.81
CA VAL A 159 8.77 8.58 5.82
C VAL A 159 8.14 7.83 6.97
N THR A 160 7.20 6.91 6.70
CA THR A 160 6.44 6.24 7.77
C THR A 160 5.67 4.96 7.36
N ASN A 161 5.09 4.27 8.33
CA ASN A 161 4.09 3.22 8.18
C ASN A 161 2.69 3.74 8.58
N PRO A 162 1.91 4.34 7.67
CA PRO A 162 0.58 4.85 8.00
C PRO A 162 -0.43 3.71 8.27
N PRO A 163 -1.55 3.99 8.98
CA PRO A 163 -2.61 3.01 9.19
C PRO A 163 -3.19 2.52 7.86
N PHE A 164 -3.17 1.21 7.61
CA PHE A 164 -3.60 0.65 6.32
C PHE A 164 -5.08 0.93 6.02
N SER A 165 -5.91 1.01 7.06
CA SER A 165 -7.32 1.40 6.97
C SER A 165 -7.55 2.83 6.46
N LEU A 166 -6.58 3.73 6.67
CA LEU A 166 -6.62 5.14 6.26
C LEU A 166 -5.66 5.45 5.10
N PHE A 167 -5.04 4.43 4.49
CA PHE A 167 -3.97 4.60 3.51
C PHE A 167 -4.37 5.49 2.31
N GLY A 168 -5.57 5.30 1.75
CA GLY A 168 -6.04 6.12 0.62
C GLY A 168 -6.25 7.61 0.98
N GLU A 169 -6.81 7.87 2.16
CA GLU A 169 -7.00 9.24 2.69
C GLU A 169 -5.66 9.90 2.98
N TYR A 170 -4.73 9.15 3.57
CA TYR A 170 -3.39 9.62 3.87
C TYR A 170 -2.60 9.95 2.59
N VAL A 171 -2.62 9.07 1.58
CA VAL A 171 -2.00 9.33 0.26
C VAL A 171 -2.62 10.55 -0.42
N SER A 172 -3.94 10.72 -0.32
CA SER A 172 -4.63 11.90 -0.85
C SER A 172 -4.13 13.19 -0.20
N GLN A 173 -3.93 13.17 1.12
CA GLN A 173 -3.39 14.31 1.86
C GLN A 173 -1.96 14.62 1.39
N LEU A 174 -1.06 13.62 1.34
CA LEU A 174 0.31 13.82 0.87
C LEU A 174 0.35 14.40 -0.55
N ALA A 175 -0.52 13.92 -1.43
CA ALA A 175 -0.65 14.43 -2.80
C ALA A 175 -1.18 15.85 -2.87
N ALA A 176 -2.15 16.22 -2.01
CA ALA A 176 -2.72 17.57 -1.94
C ALA A 176 -1.69 18.61 -1.48
N TYR A 177 -0.80 18.25 -0.55
CA TYR A 177 0.31 19.10 -0.10
C TYR A 177 1.58 18.95 -0.96
N ASN A 178 1.50 18.21 -2.07
CA ASN A 178 2.62 17.93 -2.98
C ASN A 178 3.89 17.42 -2.25
N LYS A 179 3.69 16.58 -1.23
CA LYS A 179 4.78 16.10 -0.38
C LYS A 179 5.53 14.96 -1.06
N LYS A 180 6.85 14.95 -0.86
CA LYS A 180 7.67 13.77 -1.18
C LYS A 180 7.50 12.75 -0.06
N PHE A 181 7.50 11.46 -0.40
CA PHE A 181 7.23 10.44 0.60
C PHE A 181 7.84 9.07 0.27
N ILE A 182 8.11 8.28 1.31
CA ILE A 182 8.41 6.85 1.27
C ILE A 182 7.58 6.19 2.38
N ILE A 183 6.53 5.47 2.01
CA ILE A 183 5.54 4.95 2.98
C ILE A 183 5.26 3.48 2.77
N ILE A 184 4.88 2.78 3.84
CA ILE A 184 4.50 1.38 3.79
C ILE A 184 3.00 1.25 3.53
N GLY A 185 2.60 0.29 2.70
CA GLY A 185 1.19 -0.03 2.48
C GLY A 185 1.00 -1.46 1.99
N HIS A 186 -0.26 -1.85 1.86
CA HIS A 186 -0.62 -3.14 1.28
C HIS A 186 -0.65 -3.08 -0.25
N GLN A 187 -0.26 -4.14 -0.95
CA GLN A 187 -0.18 -4.23 -2.41
C GLN A 187 -1.53 -3.99 -3.11
N ASN A 188 -2.64 -4.41 -2.48
CA ASN A 188 -3.98 -4.14 -3.02
C ASN A 188 -4.30 -2.64 -3.13
N ALA A 189 -3.59 -1.77 -2.39
CA ALA A 189 -3.76 -0.33 -2.49
C ALA A 189 -3.38 0.25 -3.86
N ILE A 190 -2.61 -0.49 -4.68
CA ILE A 190 -2.27 -0.10 -6.06
C ILE A 190 -3.51 0.32 -6.86
N THR A 191 -4.62 -0.40 -6.70
CA THR A 191 -5.85 -0.13 -7.45
C THR A 191 -6.87 0.67 -6.64
N TYR A 192 -6.52 1.23 -5.48
CA TYR A 192 -7.47 2.06 -4.73
C TYR A 192 -7.78 3.34 -5.50
N LYS A 193 -9.01 3.84 -5.37
CA LYS A 193 -9.50 5.04 -6.06
C LYS A 193 -8.58 6.26 -5.85
N ASP A 194 -8.03 6.38 -4.64
CA ASP A 194 -7.23 7.54 -4.22
C ASP A 194 -5.72 7.35 -4.46
N VAL A 195 -5.29 6.15 -4.88
CA VAL A 195 -3.89 5.79 -5.08
C VAL A 195 -3.57 5.56 -6.56
N PHE A 196 -4.44 4.83 -7.26
CA PHE A 196 -4.23 4.46 -8.66
C PHE A 196 -3.99 5.66 -9.60
N PRO A 197 -4.72 6.79 -9.48
CA PRO A 197 -4.45 7.96 -10.31
C PRO A 197 -3.01 8.47 -10.19
N LEU A 198 -2.43 8.47 -8.97
CA LEU A 198 -1.04 8.90 -8.78
C LEU A 198 -0.05 7.93 -9.43
N ILE A 199 -0.35 6.63 -9.44
CA ILE A 199 0.47 5.62 -10.11
C ILE A 199 0.40 5.80 -11.63
N ARG A 200 -0.80 5.90 -12.18
CA ARG A 200 -1.04 6.12 -13.63
C ARG A 200 -0.32 7.38 -14.10
N ASP A 201 -0.41 8.46 -13.33
CA ASP A 201 0.15 9.77 -13.68
C ASP A 201 1.65 9.89 -13.34
N ASN A 202 2.32 8.78 -13.00
CA ASN A 202 3.74 8.73 -12.64
C ASN A 202 4.12 9.70 -11.49
N ARG A 203 3.22 9.89 -10.52
CA ARG A 203 3.43 10.68 -9.29
C ARG A 203 3.73 9.81 -8.06
N MET A 204 3.53 8.50 -8.18
CA MET A 204 3.77 7.50 -7.13
C MET A 204 4.14 6.16 -7.78
N TRP A 205 5.03 5.39 -7.16
CA TRP A 205 5.44 4.06 -7.60
C TRP A 205 5.83 3.18 -6.42
N LEU A 206 6.11 1.91 -6.70
CA LEU A 206 6.60 0.98 -5.68
C LEU A 206 8.10 1.14 -5.48
N GLY A 207 8.54 1.06 -4.22
CA GLY A 207 9.96 1.05 -3.87
C GLY A 207 10.67 -0.28 -4.17
N TYR A 208 11.82 -0.49 -3.53
CA TYR A 208 12.56 -1.75 -3.67
C TYR A 208 11.80 -2.94 -3.08
N GLY A 209 11.05 -2.71 -2.00
CA GLY A 209 10.11 -3.67 -1.45
C GLY A 209 10.70 -4.56 -0.36
N PHE A 210 9.85 -5.37 0.25
CA PHE A 210 10.24 -6.30 1.30
C PHE A 210 10.73 -7.63 0.70
N LYS A 211 11.59 -8.33 1.45
CA LYS A 211 12.00 -9.68 1.05
C LYS A 211 10.74 -10.56 0.95
N ARG A 212 10.49 -11.12 -0.24
CA ARG A 212 9.30 -11.94 -0.58
C ARG A 212 7.96 -11.20 -0.45
N ASN A 213 7.93 -9.86 -0.46
CA ASN A 213 6.74 -9.03 -0.18
C ASN A 213 6.08 -9.37 1.17
N MET A 214 6.91 -9.69 2.16
CA MET A 214 6.48 -10.03 3.51
C MET A 214 7.21 -9.12 4.48
N ALA A 215 6.44 -8.47 5.35
CA ALA A 215 6.99 -7.80 6.52
C ALA A 215 6.64 -8.62 7.75
N HIS A 216 7.61 -8.78 8.65
CA HIS A 216 7.33 -9.20 10.00
C HIS A 216 7.26 -7.95 10.85
N PHE A 217 6.13 -7.77 11.50
CA PHE A 217 5.88 -6.66 12.38
C PHE A 217 5.85 -7.16 13.82
N VAL A 218 6.40 -6.39 14.76
CA VAL A 218 6.28 -6.75 16.18
C VAL A 218 4.81 -6.60 16.59
N ALA A 219 4.27 -7.60 17.29
CA ALA A 219 2.91 -7.55 17.80
C ALA A 219 2.85 -8.31 19.14
N PRO A 220 2.98 -7.63 20.28
CA PRO A 220 3.14 -8.27 21.59
C PRO A 220 1.97 -9.15 22.05
N HIS A 221 0.81 -9.10 21.39
CA HIS A 221 -0.43 -9.75 21.82
C HIS A 221 -1.15 -10.53 20.71
N TYR A 222 -0.46 -10.92 19.66
CA TYR A 222 -1.07 -11.66 18.57
C TYR A 222 -0.70 -13.14 18.63
N GLU A 223 -1.71 -13.99 18.73
CA GLU A 223 -1.55 -15.42 18.43
C GLU A 223 -1.44 -15.58 16.91
N ASP A 224 -0.28 -16.00 16.46
CA ASP A 224 0.02 -16.25 15.05
C ASP A 224 -0.94 -17.28 14.46
N THR A 225 -1.68 -16.89 13.42
CA THR A 225 -2.60 -17.78 12.68
C THR A 225 -2.06 -18.15 11.29
N ALA A 226 -0.81 -17.80 10.96
CA ALA A 226 -0.19 -18.12 9.68
C ALA A 226 0.15 -19.63 9.60
N SER A 227 -0.05 -20.24 8.43
CA SER A 227 0.10 -21.68 8.22
C SER A 227 1.52 -22.14 7.82
N ASP A 228 2.55 -21.32 8.03
CA ASP A 228 3.91 -21.52 7.50
C ASP A 228 4.98 -21.54 8.60
N ASN A 229 5.92 -22.49 8.49
CA ASN A 229 6.99 -22.82 9.46
C ASN A 229 8.04 -21.72 9.76
N ASP A 230 7.83 -20.45 9.39
CA ASP A 230 8.79 -19.34 9.58
C ASP A 230 8.34 -18.40 10.73
N HIS A 231 7.89 -19.03 11.82
CA HIS A 231 7.38 -18.33 13.01
C HIS A 231 8.52 -17.69 13.81
N LYS A 232 8.32 -16.44 14.23
CA LYS A 232 9.10 -15.80 15.30
C LYS A 232 8.14 -15.37 16.40
N GLU A 233 8.38 -15.88 17.61
CA GLU A 233 7.57 -15.57 18.79
C GLU A 233 7.50 -14.04 19.00
N GLY A 234 6.29 -13.49 19.13
CA GLY A 234 6.04 -12.05 19.30
C GLY A 234 5.94 -11.20 18.01
N MET A 235 5.91 -11.81 16.83
CA MET A 235 5.77 -11.10 15.54
C MET A 235 4.57 -11.58 14.72
N ILE A 236 3.92 -10.67 13.98
CA ILE A 236 2.95 -11.02 12.93
C ILE A 236 3.61 -10.92 11.57
N ARG A 237 3.45 -11.98 10.77
CA ARG A 237 3.74 -11.94 9.33
C ARG A 237 2.55 -11.34 8.59
N VAL A 238 2.76 -10.21 7.92
CA VAL A 238 1.78 -9.65 6.98
C VAL A 238 2.32 -9.86 5.57
N SER A 239 1.55 -10.60 4.76
CA SER A 239 1.85 -10.80 3.35
C SER A 239 1.32 -9.64 2.51
N GLY A 240 1.96 -9.36 1.37
CA GLY A 240 1.50 -8.32 0.46
C GLY A 240 1.86 -6.89 0.91
N VAL A 241 2.84 -6.74 1.80
CA VAL A 241 3.34 -5.42 2.22
C VAL A 241 4.39 -4.94 1.22
N VAL A 242 4.27 -3.68 0.82
CA VAL A 242 5.16 -3.01 -0.14
C VAL A 242 5.48 -1.58 0.31
N TRP A 243 6.58 -1.04 -0.21
CA TRP A 243 6.88 0.38 -0.11
C TRP A 243 6.26 1.12 -1.28
N TYR A 244 5.68 2.27 -1.01
CA TYR A 244 5.25 3.25 -2.00
C TYR A 244 6.08 4.52 -1.84
N THR A 245 6.47 5.14 -2.95
CA THR A 245 7.32 6.31 -2.92
C THR A 245 6.99 7.26 -4.07
N SER A 246 7.34 8.54 -3.87
CA SER A 246 7.38 9.57 -4.91
C SER A 246 8.80 10.10 -5.17
N LEU A 247 9.81 9.45 -4.56
CA LEU A 247 11.24 9.66 -4.77
C LEU A 247 11.77 8.65 -5.77
N ASP A 248 12.60 9.12 -6.68
CA ASP A 248 13.04 8.33 -7.82
C ASP A 248 14.11 7.33 -7.42
N HIS A 249 14.19 6.20 -8.14
CA HIS A 249 15.17 5.17 -7.86
C HIS A 249 15.47 4.27 -9.06
N ASN A 250 16.69 3.74 -9.12
CA ASN A 250 17.19 2.99 -10.27
C ASN A 250 16.32 1.80 -10.68
N LYS A 251 15.75 1.06 -9.72
CA LYS A 251 14.88 -0.10 -10.01
C LYS A 251 13.66 0.24 -10.89
N ARG A 252 13.15 1.49 -10.84
CA ARG A 252 12.03 1.96 -11.66
C ARG A 252 12.40 2.07 -13.14
N HIS A 253 13.69 2.13 -13.44
CA HIS A 253 14.23 2.26 -14.80
C HIS A 253 14.86 0.95 -15.30
N GLU A 254 14.72 -0.15 -14.55
CA GLU A 254 15.14 -1.47 -15.02
C GLU A 254 14.22 -1.91 -16.14
N GLU A 255 14.78 -2.17 -17.32
CA GLU A 255 14.03 -2.72 -18.44
C GLU A 255 13.70 -4.20 -18.21
N MET A 256 12.45 -4.58 -18.44
CA MET A 256 12.04 -5.97 -18.42
C MET A 256 12.34 -6.64 -19.76
N ILE A 257 13.12 -7.71 -19.76
CA ILE A 257 13.37 -8.50 -20.97
C ILE A 257 12.10 -9.24 -21.39
N LEU A 258 11.60 -8.93 -22.59
CA LEU A 258 10.44 -9.59 -23.20
C LEU A 258 10.91 -10.66 -24.19
N VAL A 259 10.43 -11.89 -24.04
CA VAL A 259 10.86 -13.04 -24.86
C VAL A 259 9.69 -13.76 -25.55
N LYS A 260 8.46 -13.44 -25.17
CA LYS A 260 7.26 -14.03 -25.77
C LYS A 260 6.83 -13.27 -27.01
N ARG A 261 6.14 -13.97 -27.90
CA ARG A 261 5.54 -13.39 -29.12
C ARG A 261 4.04 -13.60 -29.10
N TYR A 262 3.31 -12.62 -29.60
CA TYR A 262 1.90 -12.68 -29.91
C TYR A 262 1.68 -13.29 -31.29
N SER A 263 2.46 -12.85 -32.29
CA SER A 263 2.32 -13.33 -33.67
C SER A 263 2.56 -14.84 -33.75
N GLY A 264 1.60 -15.57 -34.30
CA GLY A 264 1.60 -17.04 -34.37
C GLY A 264 1.27 -17.75 -33.06
N ASN A 265 0.94 -17.02 -31.98
CA ASN A 265 0.56 -17.54 -30.68
C ASN A 265 -0.73 -16.88 -30.14
N GLU A 266 -1.58 -16.37 -31.03
CA GLU A 266 -2.74 -15.53 -30.70
C GLU A 266 -3.72 -16.24 -29.76
N LEU A 267 -3.80 -17.58 -29.84
CA LEU A 267 -4.63 -18.41 -28.97
C LEU A 267 -4.20 -18.38 -27.49
N GLU A 268 -2.94 -18.02 -27.18
CA GLU A 268 -2.45 -17.88 -25.80
C GLU A 268 -2.87 -16.54 -25.16
N TYR A 269 -3.38 -15.60 -25.96
CA TYR A 269 -3.67 -14.22 -25.57
C TYR A 269 -5.12 -13.87 -25.89
N PRO A 270 -6.11 -14.44 -25.17
CA PRO A 270 -7.51 -14.23 -25.47
C PRO A 270 -7.87 -12.75 -25.28
N TYR A 271 -8.80 -12.26 -26.09
CA TYR A 271 -9.34 -10.90 -25.95
C TYR A 271 -10.34 -10.82 -24.81
N TYR A 272 -10.43 -9.65 -24.18
CA TYR A 272 -11.48 -9.39 -23.19
C TYR A 272 -12.85 -9.19 -23.84
N ASP A 273 -13.90 -9.63 -23.14
CA ASP A 273 -15.28 -9.40 -23.56
C ASP A 273 -15.63 -7.91 -23.53
N ASN A 274 -15.08 -7.19 -22.54
CA ASN A 274 -15.42 -5.80 -22.18
C ASN A 274 -14.33 -4.76 -22.43
N PHE A 275 -13.14 -5.18 -22.88
CA PHE A 275 -12.05 -4.28 -23.24
C PHE A 275 -11.47 -4.65 -24.61
N ASN A 276 -11.04 -3.66 -25.38
CA ASN A 276 -10.25 -3.84 -26.59
C ASN A 276 -8.77 -4.08 -26.21
N ALA A 277 -8.52 -5.20 -25.55
CA ALA A 277 -7.21 -5.59 -25.04
C ALA A 277 -7.09 -7.11 -24.97
N ILE A 278 -5.86 -7.61 -24.97
CA ILE A 278 -5.58 -9.03 -24.72
C ILE A 278 -5.35 -9.30 -23.23
N GLU A 279 -5.74 -10.48 -22.76
CA GLU A 279 -5.42 -10.99 -21.44
C GLU A 279 -3.99 -11.50 -21.42
N VAL A 280 -3.21 -11.05 -20.45
CA VAL A 280 -1.85 -11.54 -20.18
C VAL A 280 -1.79 -11.97 -18.72
N SER A 281 -2.12 -13.23 -18.47
CA SER A 281 -2.26 -13.78 -17.11
C SER A 281 -1.00 -13.71 -16.23
N ARG A 282 0.19 -13.62 -16.83
CA ARG A 282 1.48 -13.55 -16.14
C ARG A 282 2.37 -12.49 -16.76
N THR A 283 3.00 -11.67 -15.93
CA THR A 283 3.95 -10.63 -16.37
C THR A 283 5.03 -11.16 -17.33
N GLN A 284 5.58 -12.35 -17.06
CA GLN A 284 6.59 -12.97 -17.94
C GLN A 284 6.08 -13.35 -19.34
N ASN A 285 4.77 -13.37 -19.53
CA ASN A 285 4.14 -13.70 -20.81
C ASN A 285 3.84 -12.45 -21.65
N ILE A 286 4.21 -11.25 -21.21
CA ILE A 286 4.02 -10.04 -22.03
C ILE A 286 4.74 -10.22 -23.37
N PRO A 287 4.01 -10.17 -24.50
CA PRO A 287 4.60 -10.34 -25.82
C PRO A 287 5.41 -9.11 -26.23
N MET A 288 6.58 -9.34 -26.82
CA MET A 288 7.51 -8.31 -27.26
C MET A 288 7.03 -7.58 -28.53
N ASP A 289 6.15 -8.19 -29.32
CA ASP A 289 5.73 -7.79 -30.67
C ASP A 289 4.29 -7.29 -30.75
N TYR A 290 3.60 -7.12 -29.62
CA TYR A 290 2.21 -6.64 -29.58
C TYR A 290 2.13 -5.14 -29.24
N GLU A 291 1.52 -4.36 -30.14
CA GLU A 291 1.40 -2.90 -30.00
C GLU A 291 0.15 -2.45 -29.22
N GLY A 292 -0.83 -3.35 -29.05
CA GLY A 292 -2.13 -3.03 -28.45
C GLY A 292 -2.14 -2.98 -26.92
N ALA A 293 -3.32 -2.73 -26.35
CA ALA A 293 -3.51 -2.77 -24.90
C ALA A 293 -3.49 -4.22 -24.37
N MET A 294 -2.86 -4.39 -23.22
CA MET A 294 -2.70 -5.68 -22.54
C MET A 294 -3.18 -5.56 -21.10
N GLY A 295 -4.04 -6.48 -20.67
CA GLY A 295 -4.43 -6.61 -19.28
C GLY A 295 -3.46 -7.53 -18.53
N VAL A 296 -2.70 -6.97 -17.59
CA VAL A 296 -1.70 -7.68 -16.76
C VAL A 296 -2.12 -7.72 -15.28
N PRO A 297 -1.59 -8.65 -14.47
CA PRO A 297 -1.83 -8.66 -13.02
C PRO A 297 -1.32 -7.38 -12.36
N ILE A 298 -1.94 -6.94 -11.26
CA ILE A 298 -1.49 -5.75 -10.51
C ILE A 298 -0.03 -5.86 -10.02
N THR A 299 0.47 -7.09 -9.85
CA THR A 299 1.85 -7.38 -9.46
C THR A 299 2.87 -6.97 -10.51
N PHE A 300 2.45 -6.74 -11.76
CA PHE A 300 3.26 -6.15 -12.83
C PHE A 300 3.94 -4.86 -12.40
N LEU A 301 3.32 -4.06 -11.52
CA LEU A 301 3.87 -2.78 -11.08
C LEU A 301 5.27 -2.91 -10.43
N THR A 302 5.64 -4.10 -9.92
CA THR A 302 6.99 -4.37 -9.41
C THR A 302 8.09 -4.38 -10.49
N LYS A 303 7.70 -4.45 -11.76
CA LYS A 303 8.51 -4.47 -12.98
C LYS A 303 8.17 -3.31 -13.92
N TYR A 304 7.32 -2.40 -13.47
CA TYR A 304 6.93 -1.26 -14.30
C TYR A 304 8.10 -0.31 -14.46
N ASN A 305 8.41 -0.06 -15.73
CA ASN A 305 9.36 0.93 -16.18
C ASN A 305 8.59 1.91 -17.09
N PRO A 306 8.52 3.20 -16.74
CA PRO A 306 7.75 4.19 -17.50
C PRO A 306 8.38 4.52 -18.85
N GLU A 307 9.67 4.23 -19.08
CA GLU A 307 10.31 4.34 -20.39
C GLU A 307 9.94 3.17 -21.30
N GLN A 308 9.54 2.02 -20.73
CA GLN A 308 9.18 0.81 -21.48
C GLN A 308 7.66 0.64 -21.69
N PHE A 309 6.83 1.03 -20.71
CA PHE A 309 5.39 0.81 -20.75
C PHE A 309 4.60 2.07 -20.42
N ASP A 310 3.40 2.18 -21.00
CA ASP A 310 2.36 3.10 -20.53
C ASP A 310 1.37 2.36 -19.62
N ILE A 311 0.90 3.01 -18.55
CA ILE A 311 -0.26 2.58 -17.78
C ILE A 311 -1.49 3.27 -18.36
N LEU A 312 -2.36 2.49 -19.01
CA LEU A 312 -3.59 2.98 -19.64
C LEU A 312 -4.73 3.13 -18.63
N GLY A 313 -4.82 2.21 -17.66
CA GLY A 313 -5.92 2.16 -16.71
C GLY A 313 -5.93 0.88 -15.88
N CYS A 314 -7.05 0.61 -15.19
CA CYS A 314 -7.32 -0.63 -14.49
C CYS A 314 -8.80 -1.03 -14.63
N SER A 315 -9.15 -2.26 -14.24
CA SER A 315 -10.51 -2.80 -14.35
C SER A 315 -11.48 -2.31 -13.25
N TYR A 316 -11.46 -1.00 -13.00
CA TYR A 316 -12.38 -0.25 -12.14
C TYR A 316 -12.86 1.00 -12.87
N SER A 317 -14.07 1.47 -12.55
CA SER A 317 -14.67 2.63 -13.21
C SER A 317 -13.86 3.93 -13.05
N TYR A 318 -13.25 4.16 -11.89
CA TYR A 318 -12.41 5.33 -11.64
C TYR A 318 -11.02 5.26 -12.27
N GLY A 319 -10.65 4.09 -12.80
CA GLY A 319 -9.38 3.85 -13.47
C GLY A 319 -9.56 3.46 -14.93
N GLU A 320 -10.68 3.83 -15.54
CA GLU A 320 -11.04 3.43 -16.90
C GLU A 320 -9.89 3.65 -17.90
N PRO A 321 -9.49 2.62 -18.66
CA PRO A 321 -8.57 2.78 -19.78
C PRO A 321 -9.34 3.42 -20.95
N ILE A 322 -9.38 4.75 -20.97
CA ILE A 322 -10.15 5.55 -21.94
C ILE A 322 -9.80 5.12 -23.37
N GLY A 323 -10.84 4.84 -24.16
CA GLY A 323 -10.71 4.36 -25.55
C GLY A 323 -10.51 2.84 -25.70
N TYR A 324 -10.27 2.11 -24.60
CA TYR A 324 -10.12 0.66 -24.60
C TYR A 324 -11.28 -0.06 -23.92
N HIS A 325 -11.99 0.58 -22.99
CA HIS A 325 -13.22 0.01 -22.44
C HIS A 325 -14.36 0.05 -23.47
N LYS A 326 -15.11 -1.04 -23.62
CA LYS A 326 -16.23 -1.13 -24.57
C LYS A 326 -17.47 -0.46 -23.98
N GLU A 327 -18.05 0.48 -24.72
CA GLU A 327 -19.22 1.23 -24.27
C GLU A 327 -20.40 0.29 -23.92
N GLY A 328 -21.07 0.57 -22.80
CA GLY A 328 -22.19 -0.24 -22.30
C GLY A 328 -21.78 -1.54 -21.58
N CYS A 329 -20.49 -1.90 -21.54
CA CYS A 329 -20.00 -3.02 -20.75
C CYS A 329 -19.69 -2.64 -19.30
N GLY A 330 -19.61 -3.63 -18.42
CA GLY A 330 -19.13 -3.45 -17.05
C GLY A 330 -17.60 -3.42 -16.98
N TYR A 331 -17.05 -2.71 -15.99
CA TYR A 331 -15.60 -2.57 -15.80
C TYR A 331 -14.87 -3.82 -15.26
N GLY A 332 -15.61 -4.85 -14.83
CA GLY A 332 -15.01 -6.08 -14.31
C GLY A 332 -14.46 -6.94 -15.45
N ALA A 333 -13.13 -6.99 -15.62
CA ALA A 333 -12.47 -7.75 -16.69
C ALA A 333 -13.03 -9.19 -16.81
N SER A 334 -13.44 -9.56 -18.02
CA SER A 334 -13.96 -10.90 -18.31
C SER A 334 -13.45 -11.45 -19.64
N VAL A 335 -13.27 -12.76 -19.68
CA VAL A 335 -12.86 -13.52 -20.87
C VAL A 335 -13.80 -14.72 -20.98
N ASP A 336 -14.33 -14.97 -22.17
CA ASP A 336 -15.28 -16.06 -22.45
C ASP A 336 -16.50 -16.04 -21.50
N GLY A 337 -16.99 -14.83 -21.19
CA GLY A 337 -18.12 -14.61 -20.30
C GLY A 337 -17.84 -14.86 -18.81
N LYS A 338 -16.59 -15.15 -18.43
CA LYS A 338 -16.18 -15.36 -17.04
C LYS A 338 -15.41 -14.16 -16.53
N GLN A 339 -15.86 -13.61 -15.42
CA GLN A 339 -15.14 -12.55 -14.73
C GLN A 339 -13.82 -13.10 -14.16
N ILE A 340 -12.73 -12.37 -14.39
CA ILE A 340 -11.40 -12.69 -13.87
C ILE A 340 -10.95 -11.67 -12.81
N TYR A 341 -9.80 -11.94 -12.20
CA TYR A 341 -9.16 -11.02 -11.26
C TYR A 341 -8.93 -9.65 -11.88
N LYS A 342 -8.79 -8.64 -11.01
CA LYS A 342 -8.49 -7.27 -11.43
C LYS A 342 -7.17 -7.19 -12.20
N ARG A 343 -7.11 -6.24 -13.14
CA ARG A 343 -6.04 -6.08 -14.11
C ARG A 343 -5.63 -4.63 -14.20
N LEU A 344 -4.35 -4.40 -14.43
CA LEU A 344 -3.82 -3.15 -14.97
C LEU A 344 -3.80 -3.28 -16.48
N PHE A 345 -4.20 -2.23 -17.19
CA PHE A 345 -4.09 -2.17 -18.65
C PHE A 345 -2.84 -1.38 -18.99
N ILE A 346 -1.96 -2.00 -19.78
CA ILE A 346 -0.68 -1.41 -20.18
C ILE A 346 -0.50 -1.47 -21.70
N ARG A 347 0.44 -0.68 -22.21
CA ARG A 347 0.91 -0.75 -23.61
C ARG A 347 2.45 -0.75 -23.63
N ASN A 348 3.04 -1.60 -24.46
CA ASN A 348 4.48 -1.55 -24.72
C ASN A 348 4.81 -0.35 -25.62
N LYS A 349 5.75 0.50 -25.21
CA LYS A 349 6.20 1.67 -25.99
C LYS A 349 7.07 1.29 -27.17
N ASN A 350 7.79 0.17 -27.06
CA ASN A 350 8.81 -0.26 -28.02
C ASN A 350 8.55 -1.71 -28.47
N PRO A 351 7.43 -2.00 -29.18
CA PRO A 351 7.16 -3.32 -29.71
C PRO A 351 8.15 -3.69 -30.82
N ILE A 352 8.69 -4.92 -30.78
CA ILE A 352 9.63 -5.44 -31.78
C ILE A 352 8.82 -6.13 -32.87
N LYS A 353 8.85 -5.58 -34.08
CA LYS A 353 8.14 -6.11 -35.26
C LYS A 353 8.74 -7.41 -35.78
#